data_AF-A0A6A3IPZ4-F1
#
_entry.id   AF-A0A6A3IPZ4-F1
#
_cell.length_a   1.000
_cell.length_b   1.000
_cell.length_c   1.000
_cell.angle_alpha   90.00
_cell.angle_beta   90.00
_cell.angle_gamma   90.00
#
_symmetry.space_group_name_H-M   'P 1'
#
loop_
_entity.id
_entity.type
_entity.pdbx_description
1 polymer ?
#
loop_
_entity_poly.entity_id
_entity_poly.type
_entity_poly.pdbx_seq_one_letter_code
_entity_poly.pdbx_strand_id
1 'polypeptide(L)' 'MDHETRRTRATGTALTSRRSRSTERYYRVRWLGFPPAEDTWESREHLMEDIPDVVKEYEAWYSTAAALKTTMIS' A
#
# COMPACT_ATOMS: atom_id res chain seq x y z
N MET A 1 -48.40 -22.48 -22.39
CA MET A 1 -47.90 -23.00 -21.10
C MET A 1 -46.40 -22.99 -21.25
N ASP A 2 -45.80 -21.84 -20.94
CA ASP A 2 -44.44 -21.52 -21.33
C ASP A 2 -43.77 -20.98 -20.07
N HIS A 3 -43.04 -21.90 -19.41
CA HIS A 3 -42.21 -21.59 -18.26
C HIS A 3 -40.90 -21.03 -18.77
N GLU A 4 -40.76 -19.71 -18.82
CA GLU A 4 -39.43 -19.10 -18.91
C GLU A 4 -39.04 -18.42 -17.61
N THR A 5 -38.40 -19.25 -16.81
CA THR A 5 -37.56 -18.89 -15.68
C THR A 5 -36.42 -18.00 -16.15
N ARG A 6 -36.30 -16.79 -15.58
CA ARG A 6 -35.02 -16.24 -15.09
C ARG A 6 -35.26 -14.94 -14.33
N ARG A 7 -35.32 -15.07 -13.00
CA ARG A 7 -35.10 -13.94 -12.09
C ARG A 7 -33.63 -13.53 -12.21
N THR A 8 -33.34 -12.43 -12.88
CA THR A 8 -32.02 -11.81 -12.85
C THR A 8 -31.90 -11.01 -11.55
N ARG A 9 -31.23 -11.61 -10.55
CA ARG A 9 -30.83 -10.90 -9.33
C ARG A 9 -29.67 -9.97 -9.71
N ALA A 10 -29.97 -8.71 -9.96
CA ALA A 10 -28.96 -7.67 -10.12
C ALA A 10 -28.30 -7.39 -8.76
N THR A 11 -27.26 -8.16 -8.40
CA THR A 11 -26.33 -7.77 -7.34
C THR A 11 -25.31 -6.80 -7.95
N GLY A 12 -25.76 -5.58 -8.19
CA GLY A 12 -24.90 -4.46 -8.56
C GLY A 12 -24.23 -3.85 -7.34
N THR A 13 -23.44 -4.62 -6.59
CA THR A 13 -22.46 -4.04 -5.68
C THR A 13 -21.24 -3.67 -6.51
N ALA A 14 -21.36 -2.58 -7.27
CA ALA A 14 -20.20 -1.85 -7.78
C ALA A 14 -19.55 -1.18 -6.57
N LEU A 15 -18.80 -1.97 -5.80
CA LEU A 15 -17.96 -1.48 -4.72
C LEU A 15 -16.85 -0.65 -5.37
N THR A 16 -17.07 0.64 -5.32
CA THR A 16 -16.07 1.71 -5.25
C THR A 16 -14.62 1.24 -5.26
N SER A 17 -13.95 1.43 -6.39
CA SER A 17 -12.51 1.64 -6.38
C SER A 17 -12.23 2.69 -7.43
N ARG A 18 -12.55 3.93 -7.10
CA ARG A 18 -11.79 5.08 -7.58
C ARG A 18 -10.39 4.84 -7.04
N ARG A 19 -9.61 4.03 -7.76
CA ARG A 19 -8.25 3.64 -7.41
C ARG A 19 -7.50 4.95 -7.40
N SER A 20 -7.42 5.55 -6.21
CA SER A 20 -6.46 6.58 -5.89
C SER A 20 -5.19 6.09 -6.56
N ARG A 21 -4.58 6.90 -7.42
CA ARG A 21 -3.29 6.59 -8.01
C ARG A 21 -2.29 6.68 -6.86
N SER A 22 -2.34 5.71 -5.93
CA SER A 22 -1.32 5.52 -4.92
C SER A 22 -0.05 5.36 -5.73
N THR A 23 0.91 6.25 -5.47
CA THR A 23 2.26 6.02 -5.96
C THR A 23 2.67 4.71 -5.30
N GLU A 24 2.68 3.63 -6.07
CA GLU A 24 3.03 2.30 -5.60
C GLU A 24 4.46 2.39 -5.05
N ARG A 25 4.58 2.38 -3.72
CA ARG A 25 5.85 2.46 -3.01
C ARG A 25 6.14 1.09 -2.44
N TYR A 26 7.38 0.66 -2.58
CA TYR A 26 7.86 -0.58 -1.97
C TYR A 26 8.97 -0.25 -0.98
N TYR A 27 8.97 -0.98 0.12
CA TYR A 27 9.98 -0.87 1.17
C TYR A 27 10.70 -2.20 1.32
N ARG A 28 12.02 -2.13 1.50
CA ARG A 28 12.82 -3.30 1.83
C ARG A 28 12.74 -3.54 3.33
N VAL A 29 12.16 -4.65 3.74
CA VAL A 29 11.93 -5.00 5.14
C VAL A 29 13.03 -5.93 5.63
N ARG A 30 13.62 -5.61 6.79
CA ARG A 30 14.54 -6.50 7.53
C ARG A 30 13.74 -7.25 8.58
N TRP A 31 13.60 -8.56 8.40
CA TRP A 31 12.90 -9.41 9.36
C TRP A 31 13.78 -9.72 10.58
N LEU A 32 13.21 -9.63 11.78
CA LEU A 32 13.94 -9.93 13.02
C LEU A 32 14.30 -11.42 13.06
N GLY A 33 15.58 -11.72 13.33
CA GLY A 33 16.07 -13.10 13.38
C GLY A 33 16.50 -13.68 12.03
N PHE A 34 16.34 -12.93 10.93
CA PHE A 34 16.75 -13.34 9.58
C PHE A 34 17.93 -12.50 9.06
N PRO A 35 18.80 -13.08 8.23
CA PRO A 35 19.91 -12.37 7.64
C PRO A 35 19.44 -11.33 6.60
N PRO A 36 20.26 -10.31 6.28
CA PRO A 36 19.99 -9.33 5.23
C PRO A 36 19.64 -9.90 3.84
N ALA A 37 20.06 -11.13 3.57
CA ALA A 37 19.78 -11.83 2.32
C ALA A 37 18.31 -12.21 2.19
N GLU A 38 17.59 -12.31 3.31
CA GLU A 38 16.16 -12.65 3.37
C GLU A 38 15.26 -11.41 3.47
N ASP A 39 15.82 -10.22 3.26
CA ASP A 39 15.02 -9.01 3.15
C ASP A 39 14.05 -9.10 1.98
N THR A 40 12.78 -8.79 2.22
CA THR A 40 11.74 -8.79 1.19
C THR A 40 11.36 -7.37 0.81
N TRP A 41 10.83 -7.21 -0.40
CA TRP A 41 10.25 -5.96 -0.88
C TRP A 41 8.74 -6.00 -0.69
N GLU A 42 8.24 -5.32 0.33
CA GLU A 42 6.82 -5.26 0.65
C GLU A 42 6.20 -3.97 0.13
N SER A 43 4.93 -4.04 -0.28
CA SER A 43 4.21 -2.85 -0.71
C SER A 43 3.88 -1.96 0.49
N ARG A 44 3.88 -0.65 0.27
CA ARG A 44 3.45 0.32 1.29
C ARG A 44 2.03 0.05 1.77
N GLU A 45 1.14 -0.39 0.87
CA GLU A 45 -0.25 -0.68 1.22
C GLU A 45 -0.32 -1.82 2.24
N HIS A 46 0.36 -2.93 1.99
CA HIS A 46 0.43 -4.07 2.90
C HIS A 46 1.03 -3.67 4.26
N LEU A 47 2.16 -2.96 4.26
CA LEU A 47 2.79 -2.52 5.50
C LEU A 47 1.97 -1.48 6.27
N MET A 48 1.17 -0.65 5.59
CA MET A 48 0.27 0.30 6.23
C MET A 48 -0.93 -0.37 6.88
N GLU A 49 -1.34 -1.55 6.40
CA GLU A 49 -2.38 -2.36 7.03
C GLU A 49 -1.86 -3.06 8.29
N ASP A 50 -0.66 -3.62 8.25
CA ASP A 50 -0.10 -4.41 9.35
C ASP A 50 0.65 -3.57 10.41
N ILE A 51 1.49 -2.63 9.97
CA ILE A 51 2.43 -1.86 10.82
C ILE A 51 2.48 -0.36 10.47
N PRO A 52 1.34 0.35 10.51
CA PRO A 52 1.25 1.74 10.05
C PRO A 52 2.19 2.71 10.76
N ASP A 53 2.46 2.50 12.05
CA ASP A 53 3.26 3.43 12.85
C ASP A 53 4.74 3.44 12.42
N VAL A 54 5.32 2.26 12.20
CA VAL A 54 6.70 2.11 11.71
C VAL A 54 6.86 2.77 10.33
N VAL A 55 5.89 2.57 9.44
CA VAL A 55 5.94 3.17 8.10
C VAL A 55 5.83 4.69 8.18
N LYS A 56 4.95 5.23 9.04
CA LYS A 56 4.81 6.69 9.24
C LYS A 56 6.08 7.32 9.81
N GLU A 57 6.69 6.71 10.83
CA GLU A 57 7.94 7.20 11.41
C GLU A 57 9.07 7.22 10.38
N TYR A 58 9.19 6.14 9.60
CA TYR A 58 10.16 6.07 8.50
C TYR A 58 9.90 7.16 7.46
N GLU A 59 8.66 7.33 7.01
CA GLU A 59 8.30 8.39 6.03
C GLU A 59 8.56 9.80 6.58
N ALA A 60 8.28 10.05 7.86
CA ALA A 60 8.55 11.34 8.51
C ALA A 60 10.05 11.65 8.59
N TRP A 61 10.86 10.65 8.97
CA TRP A 61 12.31 10.75 8.99
C TRP A 61 12.88 11.00 7.58
N TYR A 62 12.44 10.22 6.59
CA TYR A 62 12.90 10.37 5.21
C TYR A 62 12.45 11.69 4.58
N SER A 63 11.24 12.17 4.89
CA SER A 63 10.76 13.48 4.44
C SER A 63 11.59 14.62 5.02
N THR A 64 11.92 14.55 6.32
CA THR A 64 12.79 15.53 6.98
C THR A 64 14.18 15.52 6.36
N ALA A 65 14.77 14.34 6.17
CA ALA A 65 16.08 14.19 5.55
C ALA A 65 16.08 14.66 4.08
N ALA A 66 15.01 14.40 3.33
CA ALA A 66 14.84 14.88 1.96
C ALA A 66 14.75 16.41 1.90
N ALA A 67 14.00 17.03 2.82
CA ALA A 67 13.91 18.49 2.91
C ALA A 67 15.27 19.14 3.21
N LEU A 68 16.07 18.55 4.12
CA LEU A 68 17.43 19.04 4.42
C LEU A 68 18.39 18.88 3.25
N LYS A 69 18.28 17.79 2.47
CA LYS A 69 19.07 17.59 1.24
C LYS A 69 18.73 18.65 0.19
N THR A 70 17.46 19.01 0.01
CA THR A 70 17.04 20.06 -0.93
C THR A 70 17.60 21.44 -0.54
N THR A 71 17.56 21.80 0.74
CA THR A 71 18.00 23.14 1.19
C THR A 71 19.52 23.35 1.10
N MET A 72 20.33 22.30 1.22
CA MET A 72 21.80 22.42 1.15
C MET A 72 22.40 22.39 -0.27
N ILE A 73 21.57 22.22 -1.31
CA ILE A 73 22.02 22.20 -2.71
C ILE A 73 21.57 23.48 -3.45
N SER A 74 21.08 24.50 -2.74
CA SER A 74 20.69 25.81 -3.31
C SER A 74 21.56 26.97 -2.85
#